data_AF-A0A2R6N0T3-F1
#
_entry.id   AF-A0A2R6N0T3-F1
#
_cell.length_a   1.000
_cell.length_b   1.000
_cell.length_c   1.000
_cell.angle_alpha   90.00
_cell.angle_beta   90.00
_cell.angle_gamma   90.00
#
_symmetry.space_group_name_H-M   'P 1'
#
loop_
_entity.id
_entity.type
_entity.pdbx_description
1 polymer ?
#
loop_
_entity_poly.entity_id
_entity_poly.type
_entity_poly.pdbx_seq_one_letter_code
_entity_poly.pdbx_strand_id
1 'polypeptide(L)'
;MDGDDKIGGLVGWNKNNETDPGKDSINKTFAVGNVSGNSNVGGLVGQDDYDNISNSYWDNQTTGQTGTLNGATGLTTSEMTGDDAPTNMSGLNFETIWETRTGDYPALITQLTETAAGGVGGPSDQFIKAPEDFTYHPDFNLTIGTSHNATGVISDGDVEIRMVNVTAGNNTVVAVNDSASIPVEGDVNTTIDAANLSGD
;
A
#
# COMPACT_ATOMS: atom_id res chain seq x y z
N MET A 1 -11.78 12.04 -16.21
CA MET A 1 -11.47 11.51 -17.55
C MET A 1 -12.66 11.81 -18.42
N ASP A 2 -12.46 12.58 -19.48
CA ASP A 2 -13.55 13.02 -20.37
C ASP A 2 -13.20 12.63 -21.81
N GLY A 3 -14.14 12.04 -22.54
CA GLY A 3 -13.97 11.70 -23.96
C GLY A 3 -15.23 11.10 -24.59
N ASP A 4 -15.24 10.95 -25.91
CA ASP A 4 -16.47 10.61 -26.64
C ASP A 4 -16.81 9.11 -26.65
N ASP A 5 -15.83 8.21 -26.69
CA ASP A 5 -16.02 6.76 -26.76
C ASP A 5 -14.89 6.01 -26.02
N LYS A 6 -15.24 4.90 -25.36
CA LYS A 6 -14.33 3.98 -24.65
C LYS A 6 -13.52 4.65 -23.53
N ILE A 7 -14.23 5.19 -22.54
CA ILE A 7 -13.61 5.87 -21.41
C ILE A 7 -13.71 4.98 -20.16
N GLY A 8 -12.55 4.58 -19.64
CA GLY A 8 -12.44 3.85 -18.37
C GLY A 8 -11.67 4.64 -17.33
N GLY A 9 -11.94 4.40 -16.05
CA GLY A 9 -11.20 5.02 -14.96
C GLY A 9 -9.72 4.61 -14.92
N LEU A 10 -9.38 3.44 -15.46
CA LEU A 10 -8.01 2.96 -15.63
C LEU A 10 -7.66 2.73 -17.11
N VAL A 11 -8.51 2.02 -17.87
CA VAL A 11 -8.24 1.63 -19.26
C VAL A 11 -9.41 2.02 -20.15
N GLY A 12 -9.17 2.76 -21.23
CA GLY A 12 -10.23 3.13 -22.18
C GLY A 12 -10.76 1.92 -22.96
N TRP A 13 -9.88 1.22 -23.65
CA TRP A 13 -10.22 0.03 -24.45
C TRP A 13 -9.19 -1.07 -24.22
N ASN A 14 -9.64 -2.18 -23.65
CA ASN A 14 -8.86 -3.40 -23.57
C ASN A 14 -9.15 -4.26 -24.81
N LYS A 15 -8.28 -4.18 -25.82
CA LYS A 15 -8.46 -4.83 -27.12
C LYS A 15 -7.70 -6.15 -27.16
N ASN A 16 -8.28 -7.17 -27.78
CA ASN A 16 -7.59 -8.42 -28.05
C ASN A 16 -6.31 -8.22 -28.90
N ASN A 17 -5.25 -8.92 -28.52
CA ASN A 17 -4.16 -9.19 -29.44
C ASN A 17 -4.37 -10.59 -30.04
N GLU A 18 -4.89 -10.67 -31.26
CA GLU A 18 -5.13 -11.94 -31.98
C GLU A 18 -3.84 -12.78 -32.13
N THR A 19 -2.68 -12.14 -32.09
CA THR A 19 -1.38 -12.83 -32.22
C THR A 19 -0.86 -13.38 -30.89
N ASP A 20 -1.43 -12.99 -29.76
CA ASP A 20 -0.99 -13.45 -28.43
C ASP A 20 -2.12 -13.38 -27.37
N PRO A 21 -3.11 -14.30 -27.44
CA PRO A 21 -4.21 -14.32 -26.50
C PRO A 21 -3.70 -14.57 -25.06
N GLY A 22 -3.97 -13.61 -24.16
CA GLY A 22 -3.64 -13.70 -22.74
C GLY A 22 -2.49 -12.80 -22.24
N LYS A 23 -1.85 -12.00 -23.10
CA LYS A 23 -0.81 -11.06 -22.66
C LYS A 23 -1.32 -9.78 -22.02
N ASP A 24 -2.52 -9.36 -22.37
CA ASP A 24 -3.13 -8.18 -21.77
C ASP A 24 -3.92 -8.63 -20.54
N SER A 25 -3.48 -8.21 -19.35
CA SER A 25 -4.15 -8.51 -18.09
C SER A 25 -4.28 -7.27 -17.22
N ILE A 26 -5.45 -7.09 -16.63
CA ILE A 26 -5.72 -6.04 -15.63
C ILE A 26 -5.94 -6.76 -14.31
N ASN A 27 -4.98 -6.63 -13.39
CA ASN A 27 -4.94 -7.41 -12.16
C ASN A 27 -4.57 -6.53 -10.97
N LYS A 28 -5.27 -6.71 -9.85
CA LYS A 28 -4.92 -6.11 -8.54
C LYS A 28 -4.76 -4.60 -8.58
N THR A 29 -5.77 -3.93 -9.12
CA THR A 29 -5.77 -2.48 -9.32
C THR A 29 -7.14 -1.89 -9.00
N PHE A 30 -7.21 -0.57 -8.86
CA PHE A 30 -8.48 0.11 -8.64
C PHE A 30 -8.53 1.49 -9.29
N ALA A 31 -9.74 1.99 -9.54
CA ALA A 31 -9.99 3.32 -10.12
C ALA A 31 -10.95 4.15 -9.27
N VAL A 32 -10.62 5.44 -9.10
CA VAL A 32 -11.36 6.41 -8.26
C VAL A 32 -11.62 7.74 -8.97
N GLY A 33 -11.09 7.92 -10.18
CA GLY A 33 -11.23 9.16 -10.91
C GLY A 33 -12.61 9.27 -11.55
N ASN A 34 -13.23 10.45 -11.50
CA ASN A 34 -14.47 10.73 -12.22
C ASN A 34 -14.34 10.38 -13.71
N VAL A 35 -15.29 9.62 -14.23
CA VAL A 35 -15.32 9.18 -15.63
C VAL A 35 -16.56 9.75 -16.29
N SER A 36 -16.38 10.49 -17.38
CA SER A 36 -17.48 11.01 -18.19
C SER A 36 -17.24 10.71 -19.67
N GLY A 37 -18.32 10.34 -20.37
CA GLY A 37 -18.27 10.08 -21.81
C GLY A 37 -19.64 9.74 -22.38
N ASN A 38 -19.71 9.63 -23.71
CA ASN A 38 -20.97 9.47 -24.43
C ASN A 38 -21.28 8.00 -24.78
N SER A 39 -20.26 7.15 -24.94
CA SER A 39 -20.41 5.73 -25.28
C SER A 39 -19.31 4.88 -24.64
N ASN A 40 -19.64 3.64 -24.28
CA ASN A 40 -18.73 2.67 -23.65
C ASN A 40 -17.92 3.27 -22.49
N VAL A 41 -18.64 3.70 -21.44
CA VAL A 41 -18.07 4.30 -20.25
C VAL A 41 -18.12 3.29 -19.11
N GLY A 42 -17.00 3.07 -18.43
CA GLY A 42 -16.92 2.14 -17.32
C GLY A 42 -16.03 2.63 -16.19
N GLY A 43 -16.32 2.17 -14.97
CA GLY A 43 -15.60 2.63 -13.78
C GLY A 43 -14.12 2.24 -13.78
N LEU A 44 -13.79 1.04 -14.29
CA LEU A 44 -12.42 0.56 -14.47
C LEU A 44 -12.01 0.56 -15.95
N VAL A 45 -12.80 -0.10 -16.81
CA VAL A 45 -12.55 -0.23 -18.25
C VAL A 45 -13.74 0.27 -19.04
N GLY A 46 -13.51 1.09 -20.07
CA GLY A 46 -14.59 1.63 -20.93
C GLY A 46 -15.20 0.59 -21.87
N GLN A 47 -14.34 -0.06 -22.66
CA GLN A 47 -14.70 -1.22 -23.46
C GLN A 47 -13.70 -2.36 -23.21
N ASP A 48 -14.23 -3.54 -22.92
CA ASP A 48 -13.44 -4.75 -22.73
C ASP A 48 -13.87 -5.80 -23.76
N ASP A 49 -12.96 -6.14 -24.67
CA ASP A 49 -13.18 -7.21 -25.65
C ASP A 49 -12.60 -8.57 -25.16
N TYR A 50 -12.10 -8.65 -23.91
CA TYR A 50 -11.43 -9.85 -23.38
C TYR A 50 -11.52 -10.02 -21.84
N ASP A 51 -11.98 -11.17 -21.36
CA ASP A 51 -12.16 -11.48 -19.93
C ASP A 51 -10.85 -11.79 -19.15
N ASN A 52 -9.80 -10.96 -19.24
CA ASN A 52 -8.57 -11.13 -18.44
C ASN A 52 -8.39 -10.03 -17.39
N ILE A 53 -9.51 -9.64 -16.81
CA ILE A 53 -9.58 -8.75 -15.66
C ILE A 53 -9.77 -9.62 -14.42
N SER A 54 -9.06 -9.33 -13.35
CA SER A 54 -9.21 -10.07 -12.09
C SER A 54 -8.81 -9.22 -10.90
N ASN A 55 -9.42 -9.46 -9.74
CA ASN A 55 -9.03 -8.85 -8.47
C ASN A 55 -8.92 -7.32 -8.55
N SER A 56 -9.80 -6.69 -9.32
CA SER A 56 -9.74 -5.27 -9.61
C SER A 56 -11.03 -4.57 -9.18
N TYR A 57 -10.95 -3.28 -8.89
CA TYR A 57 -12.02 -2.57 -8.22
C TYR A 57 -12.26 -1.20 -8.83
N TRP A 58 -13.43 -0.61 -8.64
CA TRP A 58 -13.62 0.81 -8.89
C TRP A 58 -14.62 1.40 -7.91
N ASP A 59 -14.45 2.68 -7.61
CA ASP A 59 -15.36 3.41 -6.76
C ASP A 59 -16.54 3.92 -7.60
N ASN A 60 -17.72 3.34 -7.39
CA ASN A 60 -18.93 3.65 -8.14
C ASN A 60 -19.51 5.05 -7.85
N GLN A 61 -19.07 5.70 -6.77
CA GLN A 61 -19.52 7.02 -6.35
C GLN A 61 -18.62 8.11 -6.94
N THR A 62 -17.29 7.92 -6.91
CA THR A 62 -16.34 8.90 -7.44
C THR A 62 -16.13 8.77 -8.95
N THR A 63 -16.18 7.57 -9.51
CA THR A 63 -16.17 7.38 -10.98
C THR A 63 -17.50 7.80 -11.61
N GLY A 64 -18.59 7.78 -10.83
CA GLY A 64 -19.97 7.96 -11.31
C GLY A 64 -20.51 6.78 -12.12
N GLN A 65 -19.80 5.65 -12.14
CA GLN A 65 -20.14 4.49 -12.96
C GLN A 65 -20.67 3.34 -12.12
N THR A 66 -21.90 2.92 -12.40
CA THR A 66 -22.52 1.72 -11.84
C THR A 66 -22.56 0.62 -12.89
N GLY A 67 -22.40 -0.64 -12.49
CA GLY A 67 -22.42 -1.76 -13.43
C GLY A 67 -21.62 -2.96 -12.95
N THR A 68 -21.46 -3.93 -13.84
CA THR A 68 -20.69 -5.15 -13.60
C THR A 68 -19.65 -5.31 -14.69
N LEU A 69 -18.42 -5.64 -14.31
CA LEU A 69 -17.34 -5.99 -15.22
C LEU A 69 -16.78 -7.34 -14.77
N ASN A 70 -16.66 -8.31 -15.67
CA ASN A 70 -16.18 -9.63 -15.28
C ASN A 70 -14.79 -9.54 -14.66
N GLY A 71 -14.62 -10.08 -13.45
CA GLY A 71 -13.35 -10.04 -12.73
C GLY A 71 -12.99 -8.69 -12.08
N ALA A 72 -13.89 -7.71 -12.12
CA ALA A 72 -13.77 -6.48 -11.35
C ALA A 72 -15.07 -6.15 -10.57
N THR A 73 -14.92 -5.51 -9.43
CA THR A 73 -16.04 -5.19 -8.53
C THR A 73 -16.18 -3.69 -8.34
N GLY A 74 -17.39 -3.17 -8.58
CA GLY A 74 -17.75 -1.80 -8.24
C GLY A 74 -18.13 -1.72 -6.76
N LEU A 75 -17.42 -0.89 -6.02
CA LEU A 75 -17.58 -0.70 -4.58
C LEU A 75 -17.90 0.77 -4.28
N THR A 76 -18.43 1.04 -3.10
CA THR A 76 -18.61 2.40 -2.59
C THR A 76 -17.27 2.97 -2.07
N THR A 77 -17.20 4.29 -1.91
CA THR A 77 -16.04 4.95 -1.31
C THR A 77 -15.75 4.42 0.09
N SER A 78 -16.79 4.16 0.90
CA SER A 78 -16.62 3.61 2.25
C SER A 78 -15.97 2.23 2.21
N GLU A 79 -16.42 1.35 1.30
CA GLU A 79 -15.86 0.00 1.16
C GLU A 79 -14.42 0.01 0.64
N MET A 80 -14.01 1.06 -0.08
CA MET A 80 -12.68 1.18 -0.68
C MET A 80 -11.66 1.98 0.15
N THR A 81 -12.03 2.52 1.30
CA THR A 81 -11.17 3.39 2.12
C THR A 81 -11.03 2.89 3.54
N GLY A 82 -9.98 3.34 4.24
CA GLY A 82 -9.76 2.99 5.65
C GLY A 82 -9.70 1.49 5.92
N ASP A 83 -10.27 1.07 7.04
CA ASP A 83 -10.21 -0.31 7.55
C ASP A 83 -11.13 -1.28 6.79
N ASP A 84 -12.07 -0.75 6.00
CA ASP A 84 -12.98 -1.55 5.18
C ASP A 84 -12.29 -2.05 3.90
N ALA A 85 -11.26 -1.34 3.44
CA ALA A 85 -10.55 -1.63 2.20
C ALA A 85 -9.98 -3.07 2.11
N PRO A 86 -9.30 -3.64 3.12
CA PRO A 86 -8.74 -4.99 3.04
C PRO A 86 -9.79 -6.09 2.88
N THR A 87 -10.96 -5.89 3.50
CA THR A 87 -12.06 -6.87 3.43
C THR A 87 -12.73 -6.85 2.06
N ASN A 88 -12.99 -5.65 1.53
CA ASN A 88 -13.73 -5.49 0.27
C ASN A 88 -12.84 -5.59 -0.97
N MET A 89 -11.54 -5.30 -0.83
CA MET A 89 -10.53 -5.36 -1.89
C MET A 89 -9.49 -6.46 -1.65
N SER A 90 -9.94 -7.62 -1.20
CA SER A 90 -9.11 -8.78 -0.83
C SER A 90 -8.17 -9.31 -1.92
N GLY A 91 -8.37 -8.89 -3.17
CA GLY A 91 -7.44 -9.15 -4.27
C GLY A 91 -6.12 -8.39 -4.16
N LEU A 92 -6.11 -7.23 -3.48
CA LEU A 92 -4.93 -6.45 -3.19
C LEU A 92 -4.15 -7.06 -2.00
N ASN A 93 -2.82 -7.05 -2.08
CA ASN A 93 -1.97 -7.55 -1.01
C ASN A 93 -1.67 -6.42 0.01
N PHE A 94 -2.41 -6.40 1.11
CA PHE A 94 -2.26 -5.44 2.21
C PHE A 94 -1.16 -5.79 3.22
N GLU A 95 -0.51 -6.96 3.09
CA GLU A 95 0.58 -7.37 3.98
C GLU A 95 1.92 -6.79 3.53
N THR A 96 2.11 -6.58 2.22
CA THR A 96 3.43 -6.29 1.64
C THR A 96 3.46 -5.28 0.49
N ILE A 97 2.32 -4.90 -0.09
CA ILE A 97 2.27 -4.01 -1.27
C ILE A 97 1.46 -2.75 -0.98
N TRP A 98 0.28 -2.92 -0.39
CA TRP A 98 -0.67 -1.84 -0.12
C TRP A 98 -0.79 -1.58 1.37
N GLU A 99 -0.96 -0.32 1.75
CA GLU A 99 -1.32 0.10 3.11
C GLU A 99 -2.69 0.77 3.11
N THR A 100 -3.46 0.57 4.17
CA THR A 100 -4.68 1.35 4.40
C THR A 100 -4.34 2.76 4.89
N ARG A 101 -5.23 3.71 4.60
CA ARG A 101 -5.12 5.09 5.08
C ARG A 101 -6.45 5.51 5.67
N THR A 102 -6.42 6.11 6.85
CA THR A 102 -7.63 6.57 7.52
C THR A 102 -8.36 7.59 6.64
N GLY A 103 -9.56 7.24 6.19
CA GLY A 103 -10.40 8.10 5.34
C GLY A 103 -9.90 8.30 3.91
N ASP A 104 -8.91 7.53 3.45
CA ASP A 104 -8.36 7.61 2.10
C ASP A 104 -8.19 6.20 1.49
N TYR A 105 -7.96 6.16 0.18
CA TYR A 105 -7.77 4.92 -0.55
C TYR A 105 -6.40 4.28 -0.22
N PRO A 106 -6.27 2.96 -0.42
CA PRO A 106 -5.00 2.28 -0.23
C PRO A 106 -3.89 2.89 -1.08
N ALA A 107 -2.69 2.93 -0.52
CA ALA A 107 -1.51 3.41 -1.22
C ALA A 107 -0.41 2.35 -1.25
N LEU A 108 0.51 2.49 -2.20
CA LEU A 108 1.69 1.63 -2.25
C LEU A 108 2.60 1.97 -1.07
N ILE A 109 3.05 0.94 -0.36
CA ILE A 109 3.99 1.07 0.77
C ILE A 109 5.28 1.80 0.33
N THR A 110 5.70 1.64 -0.93
CA THR A 110 6.90 2.29 -1.51
C THR A 110 6.71 3.74 -1.96
N GLN A 111 5.47 4.26 -1.99
CA GLN A 111 5.18 5.64 -2.40
C GLN A 111 5.14 6.63 -1.22
N LEU A 112 5.44 6.19 0.00
CA LEU A 112 5.71 7.07 1.14
C LEU A 112 7.15 7.60 1.11
N THR A 113 7.50 8.43 0.13
CA THR A 113 8.72 9.28 0.24
C THR A 113 8.43 10.51 1.09
N GLU A 114 9.27 10.71 2.12
CA GLU A 114 9.34 11.83 3.08
C GLU A 114 8.56 13.09 2.68
N THR A 115 7.48 13.39 3.39
CA THR A 115 7.02 14.78 3.49
C THR A 115 7.59 15.37 4.77
N ALA A 116 8.74 16.03 4.63
CA ALA A 116 9.25 16.95 5.64
C ALA A 116 8.21 18.06 5.88
N ALA A 117 7.41 17.91 6.94
CA ALA A 117 6.57 19.00 7.44
C ALA A 117 7.40 19.84 8.43
N GLY A 118 8.09 20.84 7.90
CA GLY A 118 8.66 21.94 8.66
C GLY A 118 10.18 21.94 8.69
N GLY A 119 10.78 22.74 7.80
CA GLY A 119 12.21 22.96 7.80
C GLY A 119 12.70 23.58 9.10
N VAL A 120 13.63 22.90 9.75
CA VAL A 120 14.86 23.52 10.25
C VAL A 120 16.01 22.59 9.86
N GLY A 121 16.94 23.11 9.05
CA GLY A 121 18.10 22.35 8.60
C GLY A 121 18.96 21.91 9.79
N GLY A 122 19.18 20.61 9.89
CA GLY A 122 20.06 19.94 10.86
C GLY A 122 19.98 18.43 10.64
N PRO A 123 21.03 17.66 10.97
CA PRO A 123 21.06 16.23 10.68
C PRO A 123 19.92 15.51 11.40
N SER A 124 19.00 14.94 10.62
CA SER A 124 18.08 13.84 10.95
C SER A 124 17.83 13.65 12.46
N ASP A 125 16.90 14.43 13.02
CA ASP A 125 16.32 14.08 14.31
C ASP A 125 15.55 12.77 14.17
N GLN A 126 15.85 11.82 15.05
CA GLN A 126 15.21 10.50 15.09
C GLN A 126 13.74 10.65 15.49
N PHE A 127 12.82 10.09 14.69
CA PHE A 127 11.37 10.15 14.96
C PHE A 127 10.74 8.76 14.96
N ILE A 128 9.93 8.46 15.97
CA ILE A 128 9.13 7.23 16.10
C ILE A 128 7.68 7.60 15.74
N LYS A 129 7.16 7.08 14.63
CA LYS A 129 5.76 7.29 14.23
C LYS A 129 4.83 6.40 15.07
N ALA A 130 3.87 6.99 15.78
CA ALA A 130 2.77 6.26 16.41
C ALA A 130 1.57 6.16 15.42
N PRO A 131 0.72 5.13 15.53
CA PRO A 131 -0.54 5.06 14.78
C PRO A 131 -1.40 6.32 15.00
N GLU A 132 -2.05 6.80 13.93
CA GLU A 132 -2.82 8.07 13.98
C GLU A 132 -4.08 7.98 14.85
N ASP A 133 -4.57 6.77 15.11
CA ASP A 133 -5.77 6.50 15.90
C ASP A 133 -5.49 6.33 17.41
N PHE A 134 -4.23 6.41 17.84
CA PHE A 134 -3.76 6.11 19.20
C PHE A 134 -4.32 4.77 19.76
N THR A 135 -4.78 3.88 18.88
CA THR A 135 -5.45 2.65 19.25
C THR A 135 -4.44 1.53 19.22
N TYR A 136 -4.40 0.77 20.30
CA TYR A 136 -3.52 -0.38 20.40
C TYR A 136 -4.10 -1.54 19.57
N HIS A 137 -3.37 -1.96 18.54
CA HIS A 137 -3.72 -3.01 17.61
C HIS A 137 -2.75 -4.20 17.78
N PRO A 138 -2.97 -5.08 18.80
CA PRO A 138 -2.03 -6.16 19.14
C PRO A 138 -1.92 -7.25 18.08
N ASP A 139 -2.84 -7.28 17.11
CA ASP A 139 -2.91 -8.32 16.08
C ASP A 139 -2.20 -7.89 14.78
N PHE A 140 -1.65 -6.68 14.73
CA PHE A 140 -0.98 -6.14 13.56
C PHE A 140 0.52 -6.03 13.77
N ASN A 141 1.28 -6.54 12.80
CA ASN A 141 2.73 -6.41 12.80
C ASN A 141 3.13 -4.95 12.57
N LEU A 142 4.07 -4.45 13.38
CA LEU A 142 4.67 -3.13 13.17
C LEU A 142 5.95 -3.30 12.36
N THR A 143 5.99 -2.73 11.15
CA THR A 143 7.21 -2.67 10.35
C THR A 143 7.83 -1.29 10.46
N ILE A 144 9.10 -1.24 10.82
CA ILE A 144 9.91 -0.03 10.90
C ILE A 144 10.98 -0.09 9.81
N GLY A 145 10.98 0.91 8.94
CA GLY A 145 12.05 1.11 7.96
C GLY A 145 13.23 1.83 8.60
N THR A 146 14.43 1.35 8.34
CA THR A 146 15.69 2.01 8.72
C THR A 146 16.56 2.16 7.48
N SER A 147 17.13 3.35 7.28
CA SER A 147 18.09 3.60 6.20
C SER A 147 19.50 3.67 6.74
N HIS A 148 20.41 2.97 6.08
CA HIS A 148 21.83 2.91 6.43
C HIS A 148 22.64 3.64 5.37
N ASN A 149 23.39 4.67 5.77
CA ASN A 149 24.29 5.43 4.90
C ASN A 149 25.66 5.62 5.58
N ALA A 150 26.23 4.51 6.05
CA ALA A 150 27.51 4.49 6.73
C ALA A 150 28.65 4.76 5.74
N THR A 151 29.02 6.03 5.56
CA THR A 151 30.17 6.45 4.74
C THR A 151 31.41 6.62 5.63
N GLY A 152 32.02 5.51 6.04
CA GLY A 152 33.21 5.53 6.90
C GLY A 152 33.69 4.15 7.35
N VAL A 153 34.77 4.09 8.16
CA VAL A 153 35.27 2.87 8.81
C VAL A 153 34.43 2.60 10.06
N ILE A 154 33.18 2.25 9.87
CA ILE A 154 32.32 1.69 10.92
C ILE A 154 32.40 0.18 10.71
N SER A 155 32.83 -0.57 11.72
CA SER A 155 32.90 -2.03 11.61
C SER A 155 31.48 -2.58 11.49
N ASP A 156 31.33 -3.74 10.87
CA ASP A 156 30.09 -4.49 10.69
C ASP A 156 29.40 -4.93 12.01
N GLY A 157 29.86 -4.46 13.17
CA GLY A 157 29.23 -4.65 14.49
C GLY A 157 29.00 -3.35 15.28
N ASP A 158 29.28 -2.18 14.71
CA ASP A 158 29.32 -0.92 15.46
C ASP A 158 27.98 -0.16 15.46
N VAL A 159 26.97 -0.59 14.69
CA VAL A 159 25.63 0.05 14.64
C VAL A 159 24.53 -1.02 14.71
N GLU A 160 23.69 -0.92 15.74
CA GLU A 160 22.53 -1.79 15.93
C GLU A 160 21.35 -0.97 16.43
N ILE A 161 20.17 -1.20 15.86
CA ILE A 161 18.90 -0.71 16.40
C ILE A 161 18.20 -1.88 17.09
N ARG A 162 18.11 -1.83 18.42
CA ARG A 162 17.38 -2.80 19.24
C ARG A 162 16.01 -2.25 19.60
N MET A 163 14.97 -2.98 19.23
CA MET A 163 13.61 -2.72 19.68
C MET A 163 13.34 -3.60 20.90
N VAL A 164 13.01 -2.97 22.03
CA VAL A 164 12.80 -3.66 23.31
C VAL A 164 11.36 -3.49 23.78
N ASN A 165 10.75 -4.58 24.21
CA ASN A 165 9.55 -4.54 25.05
C ASN A 165 9.99 -4.18 26.47
N VAL A 166 9.37 -3.14 27.04
CA VAL A 166 9.69 -2.57 28.36
C VAL A 166 8.65 -2.87 29.43
N THR A 167 7.74 -3.80 29.17
CA THR A 167 6.62 -4.11 30.09
C THR A 167 7.14 -4.68 31.42
N ALA A 168 6.63 -4.16 32.53
CA ALA A 168 6.98 -4.60 33.90
C ALA A 168 8.49 -4.61 34.24
N GLY A 169 9.31 -3.82 33.53
CA GLY A 169 10.76 -3.75 33.75
C GLY A 169 11.56 -4.90 33.13
N ASN A 170 10.94 -5.73 32.28
CA ASN A 170 11.70 -6.57 31.37
C ASN A 170 12.22 -5.70 30.21
N ASN A 171 13.40 -6.00 29.68
CA ASN A 171 13.98 -5.35 28.49
C ASN A 171 14.14 -6.39 27.39
N THR A 172 13.08 -7.16 27.13
CA THR A 172 13.13 -8.24 26.14
C THR A 172 13.27 -7.63 24.76
N VAL A 173 14.33 -8.00 24.04
CA VAL A 173 14.52 -7.55 22.66
C VAL A 173 13.52 -8.29 21.77
N VAL A 174 12.67 -7.53 21.07
CA VAL A 174 11.58 -8.06 20.23
C VAL A 174 11.87 -7.97 18.74
N ALA A 175 12.79 -7.10 18.35
CA ALA A 175 13.36 -7.08 17.02
C ALA A 175 14.75 -6.42 17.05
N VAL A 176 15.62 -6.89 16.16
CA VAL A 176 17.00 -6.43 16.03
C VAL A 176 17.25 -6.09 14.56
N ASN A 177 17.88 -4.94 14.35
CA ASN A 177 18.42 -4.53 13.09
C ASN A 177 19.93 -4.38 13.29
N ASP A 178 20.62 -5.52 13.30
CA ASP A 178 22.07 -5.60 13.50
C ASP A 178 22.80 -5.59 12.17
N SER A 179 23.97 -4.94 12.17
CA SER A 179 24.87 -4.85 11.02
C SER A 179 25.42 -6.21 10.53
N ALA A 180 25.20 -7.31 11.28
CA ALA A 180 25.58 -8.66 10.87
C ALA A 180 24.56 -9.31 9.92
N SER A 181 23.30 -8.84 9.92
CA SER A 181 22.20 -9.40 9.13
C SER A 181 21.66 -8.45 8.05
N ILE A 182 22.19 -7.23 7.97
CA ILE A 182 21.69 -6.16 7.10
C ILE A 182 22.82 -5.55 6.24
N PRO A 183 22.50 -5.02 5.04
CA PRO A 183 23.49 -4.35 4.20
C PRO A 183 24.01 -3.04 4.82
N VAL A 184 25.31 -2.77 4.63
CA VAL A 184 26.03 -1.58 5.13
C VAL A 184 25.52 -0.27 4.50
N GLU A 185 24.93 -0.37 3.31
CA GLU A 185 24.27 0.72 2.58
C GLU A 185 22.96 0.19 2.02
N GLY A 186 21.85 0.87 2.33
CA GLY A 186 20.52 0.51 1.83
C GLY A 186 19.40 0.64 2.85
N ASP A 187 18.19 0.34 2.39
CA ASP A 187 16.98 0.35 3.20
C ASP A 187 16.65 -1.04 3.70
N VAL A 188 16.30 -1.13 4.99
CA VAL A 188 16.04 -2.39 5.67
C VAL A 188 14.74 -2.27 6.46
N ASN A 189 13.86 -3.24 6.27
CA ASN A 189 12.63 -3.36 7.02
C ASN A 189 12.83 -4.30 8.20
N THR A 190 12.53 -3.83 9.40
CA THR A 190 12.47 -4.66 10.61
C THR A 190 11.01 -4.79 11.04
N THR A 191 10.52 -6.02 11.02
CA THR A 191 9.15 -6.35 11.45
C THR A 191 9.18 -6.80 12.90
N ILE A 192 8.37 -6.16 13.74
CA ILE A 192 8.04 -6.64 15.08
C ILE A 192 6.76 -7.44 14.96
N ASP A 193 6.84 -8.74 15.23
CA ASP A 193 5.65 -9.59 15.26
C ASP A 193 4.70 -9.16 16.38
N ALA A 194 3.41 -9.09 16.05
CA ALA A 194 2.35 -8.73 16.98
C ALA A 194 2.38 -9.59 18.26
N ALA A 195 2.70 -10.88 18.13
CA ALA A 195 2.87 -11.83 19.23
C ALA A 195 3.99 -11.46 20.22
N ASN A 196 4.97 -10.65 19.80
CA ASN A 196 6.07 -10.19 20.67
C ASN A 196 5.72 -8.88 21.42
N LEU A 197 4.65 -8.20 20.99
CA LEU A 197 4.14 -6.96 21.60
C LEU A 197 3.02 -7.21 22.62
N SER A 198 2.42 -8.40 22.64
CA SER A 198 1.48 -8.79 23.70
C SER A 198 2.23 -8.98 25.03
N GLY A 199 2.27 -7.94 25.85
CA GLY A 199 2.51 -8.08 27.29
C GLY A 199 1.28 -8.69 27.96
N ASP A 200 1.51 -9.47 29.03
CA ASP A 200 0.46 -9.88 29.99
C ASP A 200 -0.34 -8.68 30.53
#